data_AF-A0A7T9HGT1-F1
#
_entry.id   AF-A0A7T9HGT1-F1
#
_cell.length_a   1.000
_cell.length_b   1.000
_cell.length_c   1.000
_cell.angle_alpha   90.00
_cell.angle_beta   90.00
_cell.angle_gamma   90.00
#
_symmetry.space_group_name_H-M   'P 1'
#
loop_
_entity.id
_entity.type
_entity.pdbx_description
1 polymer ?
#
loop_
_entity_poly.entity_id
_entity_poly.type
_entity_poly.pdbx_seq_one_letter_code
_entity_poly.pdbx_strand_id
1 'polypeptide(L)'
;MTELTRIKKEGTVEQLPSSAKAVFSLLEDGKPRTLNEMVGSVSFSPRTIRNALNRLKECGLIVAKFNFRDARKPLYQLKST
;
A
#
# COMPACT_ATOMS: atom_id res chain seq x y z
N MET A 1 -12.91 19.55 4.25
CA MET A 1 -12.27 18.43 4.98
C MET A 1 -11.41 17.54 4.07
N THR A 2 -11.69 17.42 2.77
CA THR A 2 -10.94 16.54 1.84
C THR A 2 -9.49 16.96 1.57
N GLU A 3 -9.21 18.27 1.48
CA GLU A 3 -7.89 18.77 1.04
C GLU A 3 -6.79 18.61 2.10
N LEU A 4 -7.10 18.92 3.37
CA LEU A 4 -6.15 18.81 4.48
C LEU A 4 -5.71 17.35 4.73
N THR A 5 -6.62 16.39 4.55
CA THR A 5 -6.31 14.97 4.67
C THR A 5 -5.39 14.51 3.54
N ARG A 6 -5.60 15.01 2.32
CA ARG A 6 -4.75 14.71 1.17
C ARG A 6 -3.33 15.22 1.38
N ILE A 7 -3.18 16.49 1.78
CA ILE A 7 -1.87 17.10 2.05
C ILE A 7 -1.12 16.35 3.17
N LYS A 8 -1.82 15.97 4.25
CA LYS A 8 -1.23 15.17 5.33
C LYS A 8 -0.77 13.78 4.84
N LYS A 9 -1.53 13.17 3.92
CA LYS A 9 -1.19 11.89 3.31
C LYS A 9 0.08 12.01 2.45
N GLU A 10 0.14 13.01 1.59
CA GLU A 10 1.29 13.29 0.71
C GLU A 10 2.55 13.56 1.53
N GLY A 11 2.49 14.44 2.55
CA GLY A 11 3.62 14.71 3.44
C GLY A 11 4.08 13.51 4.29
N THR A 12 3.17 12.57 4.59
CA THR A 12 3.54 11.30 5.24
C THR A 12 4.26 10.37 4.26
N VAL A 13 3.76 10.26 3.03
CA VAL A 13 4.36 9.42 1.98
C VAL A 13 5.75 9.93 1.60
N GLU A 14 5.97 11.25 1.56
CA GLU A 14 7.27 11.85 1.26
C GLU A 14 8.39 11.43 2.23
N GLN A 15 8.06 11.12 3.48
CA GLN A 15 9.02 10.69 4.51
C GLN A 15 9.31 9.18 4.45
N LEU A 16 8.59 8.42 3.62
CA LEU A 16 8.75 6.98 3.51
C LEU A 16 9.92 6.58 2.58
N PRO A 17 10.48 5.36 2.75
CA PRO A 17 11.48 4.83 1.82
C PRO A 17 10.95 4.72 0.40
N SER A 18 11.86 4.68 -0.58
CA SER A 18 11.53 4.49 -2.00
C SER A 18 10.66 3.26 -2.25
N SER A 19 10.93 2.15 -1.56
CA SER A 19 10.14 0.93 -1.67
C SER A 19 8.68 1.12 -1.21
N ALA A 20 8.46 1.88 -0.14
CA ALA A 20 7.12 2.17 0.35
C ALA A 20 6.36 3.14 -0.57
N LYS A 21 7.05 4.16 -1.09
CA LYS A 21 6.48 5.08 -2.08
C LYS A 21 6.04 4.36 -3.36
N ALA A 22 6.90 3.49 -3.90
CA ALA A 22 6.59 2.71 -5.09
C ALA A 22 5.39 1.78 -4.90
N VAL A 23 5.35 1.06 -3.77
CA VAL A 23 4.22 0.18 -3.43
C VAL A 23 2.94 0.98 -3.22
N PHE A 24 3.02 2.17 -2.61
CA PHE A 24 1.88 3.05 -2.44
C PHE A 24 1.31 3.50 -3.79
N SER A 25 2.17 3.88 -4.74
CA SER A 25 1.73 4.32 -6.08
C SER A 25 0.99 3.23 -6.85
N LEU A 26 1.35 1.95 -6.67
CA LEU A 26 0.60 0.82 -7.26
C LEU A 26 -0.85 0.72 -6.78
N LEU A 27 -1.20 1.33 -5.64
CA LEU A 27 -2.52 1.31 -5.03
C LEU A 27 -3.31 2.60 -5.30
N GLU A 28 -2.71 3.62 -5.93
CA GLU A 28 -3.36 4.91 -6.22
C GLU A 28 -4.51 4.78 -7.21
N ASP A 29 -4.51 3.73 -8.05
CA ASP A 29 -5.62 3.39 -8.95
C ASP A 29 -6.87 2.84 -8.21
N GLY A 30 -6.80 2.71 -6.88
CA GLY A 30 -7.88 2.20 -6.04
C GLY A 30 -8.13 0.70 -6.17
N LYS A 31 -7.35 -0.02 -6.98
CA LYS A 31 -7.53 -1.47 -7.18
C LYS A 31 -6.83 -2.23 -6.05
N PRO A 32 -7.55 -3.11 -5.33
CA PRO A 32 -6.93 -3.96 -4.33
C PRO A 32 -5.95 -4.94 -4.97
N ARG A 33 -4.76 -5.11 -4.38
CA ARG A 33 -3.71 -6.01 -4.89
C ARG A 33 -3.18 -6.90 -3.77
N THR A 34 -2.85 -8.13 -4.10
CA THR A 34 -2.10 -9.05 -3.24
C THR A 34 -0.60 -8.76 -3.32
N LEU A 35 0.18 -9.29 -2.36
CA LEU A 35 1.65 -9.20 -2.41
C LEU A 35 2.21 -9.72 -3.74
N ASN A 36 1.69 -10.85 -4.23
CA ASN A 36 2.22 -11.50 -5.44
C ASN A 36 1.95 -10.68 -6.70
N GLU A 37 0.80 -10.01 -6.78
CA GLU A 37 0.49 -9.10 -7.90
C GLU A 37 1.43 -7.90 -7.91
N MET A 38 1.86 -7.41 -6.74
CA MET A 38 2.82 -6.31 -6.62
C MET A 38 4.26 -6.72 -6.95
N VAL A 39 4.67 -7.95 -6.63
CA VAL A 39 6.01 -8.47 -6.95
C VAL A 39 6.31 -8.39 -8.45
N GLY A 40 5.31 -8.58 -9.31
CA GLY A 40 5.46 -8.46 -10.76
C GLY A 40 5.52 -7.03 -11.30
N SER A 41 5.27 -6.01 -10.47
CA SER A 41 5.16 -4.61 -10.90
C SER A 41 6.32 -3.71 -10.44
N VAL A 42 7.13 -4.15 -9.47
CA VAL A 42 8.26 -3.37 -8.92
C VAL A 42 9.52 -4.21 -8.77
N SER A 43 10.68 -3.58 -8.96
CA SER A 43 12.01 -4.19 -8.86
C SER A 43 12.47 -4.42 -7.42
N PHE A 44 11.59 -4.92 -6.54
CA PHE A 44 11.88 -5.18 -5.14
C PHE A 44 11.63 -6.65 -4.79
N SER A 45 12.42 -7.17 -3.85
CA SER A 45 12.16 -8.51 -3.32
C SER A 45 10.78 -8.58 -2.65
N PRO A 46 10.12 -9.76 -2.60
CA PRO A 46 8.88 -9.94 -1.86
C PRO A 46 8.98 -9.52 -0.39
N ARG A 47 10.16 -9.68 0.24
CA ARG A 47 10.41 -9.23 1.62
C ARG A 47 10.39 -7.70 1.72
N THR A 48 10.99 -7.02 0.75
CA THR A 48 11.00 -5.56 0.70
C THR A 48 9.60 -4.99 0.50
N ILE A 49 8.79 -5.59 -0.39
CA ILE A 49 7.40 -5.19 -0.60
C ILE A 49 6.56 -5.45 0.66
N ARG A 50 6.78 -6.58 1.36
CA ARG A 50 6.13 -6.85 2.65
C ARG A 50 6.46 -5.77 3.69
N ASN A 51 7.73 -5.40 3.80
CA ASN A 51 8.16 -4.35 4.72
C ASN A 51 7.52 -2.99 4.37
N ALA A 52 7.44 -2.68 3.07
CA ALA A 52 6.75 -1.49 2.58
C ALA A 52 5.26 -1.49 2.96
N LEU A 53 4.53 -2.59 2.71
CA LEU A 53 3.13 -2.74 3.08
C LEU A 53 2.89 -2.62 4.59
N ASN A 54 3.79 -3.18 5.41
CA ASN A 54 3.71 -3.03 6.86
C ASN A 54 3.87 -1.57 7.30
N ARG A 55 4.87 -0.85 6.78
CA ARG A 55 5.05 0.59 7.06
C ARG A 55 3.85 1.42 6.62
N LEU A 56 3.32 1.17 5.43
CA LEU A 56 2.13 1.86 4.93
C LEU A 56 0.89 1.62 5.81
N LYS A 57 0.74 0.39 6.36
CA LYS A 57 -0.33 0.07 7.31
C LYS A 57 -0.14 0.78 8.65
N GLU A 58 1.09 0.80 9.17
CA GLU A 58 1.44 1.51 10.42
C GLU A 58 1.16 3.01 10.32
N CYS A 59 1.44 3.61 9.16
CA CYS A 59 1.09 5.00 8.86
C CYS A 59 -0.41 5.22 8.59
N GLY A 60 -1.24 4.17 8.62
CA GLY A 60 -2.69 4.26 8.37
C GLY A 60 -3.06 4.61 6.92
N LEU A 61 -2.13 4.45 5.97
CA LEU A 61 -2.32 4.82 4.56
C LEU A 61 -3.08 3.76 3.77
N ILE A 62 -2.95 2.50 4.18
CA ILE A 62 -3.55 1.34 3.53
C ILE A 62 -4.22 0.42 4.55
N VAL A 63 -5.11 -0.45 4.06
CA VAL A 63 -5.72 -1.54 4.82
C VAL A 63 -5.50 -2.87 4.11
N ALA A 64 -5.49 -3.95 4.88
CA ALA A 64 -5.49 -5.32 4.35
C ALA A 64 -6.89 -5.93 4.57
N LYS A 65 -7.54 -6.35 3.49
CA LYS A 65 -8.86 -6.98 3.51
C LYS A 65 -8.73 -8.48 3.25
N PHE A 66 -9.72 -9.22 3.76
CA PHE A 66 -9.86 -10.64 3.46
C PHE A 66 -10.07 -10.84 1.96
N ASN A 67 -9.40 -11.84 1.41
CA ASN A 67 -9.52 -12.20 0.00
C ASN A 67 -10.39 -13.45 -0.12
N PHE A 68 -11.57 -13.29 -0.71
CA PHE A 68 -12.53 -14.37 -0.90
C PHE A 68 -12.04 -15.48 -1.86
N ARG A 69 -11.07 -15.18 -2.75
CA ARG A 69 -10.50 -16.18 -3.68
C ARG A 69 -9.43 -17.04 -3.04
N ASP A 70 -8.61 -16.48 -2.15
CA ASP A 70 -7.59 -17.19 -1.40
C ASP A 70 -7.37 -16.49 -0.05
N ALA A 71 -7.93 -17.05 1.01
CA ALA A 71 -7.89 -16.51 2.37
C ALA A 71 -6.47 -16.24 2.90
N ARG A 72 -5.46 -16.93 2.36
CA ARG A 72 -4.05 -16.78 2.77
C ARG A 72 -3.39 -15.55 2.17
N LYS A 73 -4.02 -14.92 1.16
CA LYS A 73 -3.45 -13.82 0.37
C LYS A 73 -4.29 -12.56 0.54
N PRO A 74 -4.06 -11.74 1.58
CA PRO A 74 -4.85 -10.53 1.79
C PRO A 74 -4.75 -9.56 0.61
N LEU A 75 -5.82 -8.80 0.39
CA LEU A 75 -5.87 -7.73 -0.59
C LEU A 75 -5.54 -6.41 0.11
N TYR A 76 -4.50 -5.74 -0.36
CA TYR A 76 -4.10 -4.43 0.11
C TYR A 76 -4.72 -3.35 -0.77
N GLN A 77 -5.24 -2.30 -0.14
CA GLN A 77 -5.81 -1.14 -0.84
C GLN A 77 -5.61 0.11 -0.01
N LEU A 78 -5.74 1.28 -0.63
CA LEU A 78 -5.78 2.54 0.12
C LEU A 78 -6.88 2.50 1.17
N LYS A 79 -6.59 3.10 2.32
CA LYS A 79 -7.61 3.40 3.32
C LYS A 79 -8.48 4.52 2.73
N SER A 80 -9.70 4.18 2.37
CA SER A 80 -10.74 5.18 2.15
C SER A 80 -11.21 5.62 3.52
N THR A 81 -11.03 6.91 3.82
CA THR A 81 -11.65 7.56 4.98
C THR A 81 -13.16 7.54 4.82
#